data_AF-A0A7G8EVQ9-F1
#
_entry.id   AF-A0A7G8EVQ9-F1
#
_cell.length_a   1.000
_cell.length_b   1.000
_cell.length_c   1.000
_cell.angle_alpha   90.00
_cell.angle_beta   90.00
_cell.angle_gamma   90.00
#
_symmetry.space_group_name_H-M   'P 1'
#
loop_
_entity.id
_entity.type
_entity.pdbx_description
1 polymer ?
#
loop_
_entity_poly.entity_id
_entity_poly.type
_entity_poly.pdbx_seq_one_letter_code
_entity_poly.pdbx_strand_id
1 'polypeptide(L)'
;MVTACLECSKELQVEGVYAKNDREEAERREQAKRNREQLIGQVPSTWLRMPLTDAHARELGEVLFFRGTRCLRNHLAPYRINGGCLACAGQVPSAVVTNPHQELI
;
A
#
# COMPACT_ATOMS: atom_id res chain seq x y z
N MET A 1 -17.16 -14.67 38.92
CA MET A 1 -15.82 -15.22 38.68
C MET A 1 -15.07 -14.24 37.80
N VAL A 2 -14.20 -13.40 38.37
CA VAL A 2 -13.42 -12.40 37.61
C VAL A 2 -12.09 -13.08 37.27
N THR A 3 -11.84 -13.32 35.98
CA THR A 3 -10.79 -14.24 35.51
C THR A 3 -9.47 -13.57 35.14
N ALA A 4 -9.33 -12.24 35.27
CA ALA A 4 -8.06 -11.55 35.06
C ALA A 4 -7.96 -10.29 35.93
N CYS A 5 -6.75 -9.97 36.41
CA CYS A 5 -6.47 -8.67 37.00
C CYS A 5 -6.42 -7.59 35.91
N LEU A 6 -6.46 -6.32 36.32
CA LEU A 6 -6.45 -5.17 35.40
C LEU A 6 -5.22 -5.17 34.45
N GLU A 7 -4.08 -5.69 34.92
CA GLU A 7 -2.84 -5.77 34.15
C GLU A 7 -2.93 -6.84 33.05
N CYS A 8 -3.30 -8.07 33.39
CA CYS A 8 -3.53 -9.13 32.40
C CYS A 8 -4.61 -8.75 31.38
N SER A 9 -5.66 -8.02 31.81
CA SER A 9 -6.67 -7.53 30.87
C SER A 9 -6.11 -6.52 29.87
N LYS A 10 -5.12 -5.70 30.26
CA LYS A 10 -4.47 -4.73 29.36
C LYS A 10 -3.52 -5.42 28.39
N GLU A 11 -2.75 -6.40 28.86
CA GLU A 11 -1.84 -7.19 28.02
C GLU A 11 -2.62 -7.93 26.92
N LEU A 12 -3.72 -8.61 27.28
CA LEU A 12 -4.59 -9.28 26.31
C LEU A 12 -5.23 -8.31 25.30
N GLN A 13 -5.56 -7.08 25.74
CA GLN A 13 -6.06 -6.03 24.83
C GLN A 13 -4.98 -5.59 23.83
N VAL A 14 -3.74 -5.43 24.29
CA VAL A 14 -2.60 -5.05 23.45
C VAL A 14 -2.29 -6.14 22.42
N GLU A 15 -2.22 -7.40 22.84
CA GLU A 15 -2.04 -8.56 21.96
C GLU A 15 -3.16 -8.66 20.91
N GLY A 16 -4.41 -8.44 21.34
CA GLY A 16 -5.56 -8.41 20.43
C GLY A 16 -5.46 -7.32 19.36
N VAL A 17 -4.92 -6.15 19.69
CA VAL A 17 -4.68 -5.06 18.74
C VAL A 17 -3.58 -5.42 17.75
N TYR A 18 -2.46 -6.00 18.20
CA TYR A 18 -1.39 -6.45 17.30
C TYR A 18 -1.90 -7.52 16.32
N ALA A 19 -2.57 -8.55 16.81
CA ALA A 19 -3.12 -9.62 15.96
C ALA A 19 -4.15 -9.10 14.94
N LYS A 20 -4.91 -8.05 15.29
CA LYS A 20 -5.80 -7.37 14.34
C LYS A 20 -5.00 -6.61 13.28
N ASN A 21 -4.03 -5.79 13.70
CA ASN A 21 -3.20 -4.99 12.79
C ASN A 21 -2.44 -5.86 11.79
N ASP A 22 -1.91 -7.01 12.23
CA ASP A 22 -1.17 -7.94 11.38
C ASP A 22 -2.07 -8.55 10.30
N ARG A 23 -3.31 -8.95 10.66
CA ARG A 23 -4.31 -9.45 9.70
C ARG A 23 -4.69 -8.37 8.68
N GLU A 24 -4.99 -7.16 9.15
CA GLU A 24 -5.32 -6.04 8.27
C GLU A 24 -4.15 -5.66 7.34
N GLU A 25 -2.91 -5.72 7.82
CA GLU A 25 -1.73 -5.51 6.99
C GLU A 25 -1.57 -6.60 5.93
N ALA A 26 -1.79 -7.87 6.29
CA ALA A 26 -1.75 -8.98 5.34
C ALA A 26 -2.80 -8.80 4.23
N GLU A 27 -4.03 -8.43 4.59
CA GLU A 27 -5.09 -8.12 3.62
C GLU A 27 -4.72 -6.94 2.71
N ARG A 28 -4.14 -5.87 3.27
CA ARG A 28 -3.69 -4.71 2.50
C ARG A 28 -2.58 -5.07 1.52
N ARG A 29 -1.63 -5.94 1.88
CA ARG A 29 -0.60 -6.45 0.96
C ARG A 29 -1.21 -7.26 -0.16
N GLU A 30 -2.13 -8.15 0.17
CA GLU A 30 -2.75 -9.02 -0.83
C GLU A 30 -3.60 -8.22 -1.83
N GLN A 31 -4.36 -7.23 -1.34
CA GLN A 31 -5.06 -6.30 -2.23
C GLN A 31 -4.09 -5.53 -3.14
N ALA A 32 -2.96 -5.07 -2.61
CA ALA A 32 -1.96 -4.35 -3.40
C ALA A 32 -1.32 -5.24 -4.48
N LYS A 33 -1.12 -6.54 -4.22
CA LYS A 33 -0.66 -7.50 -5.25
C LYS A 33 -1.68 -7.62 -6.37
N ARG A 34 -2.95 -7.91 -6.04
CA ARG A 34 -4.04 -8.01 -7.02
C ARG A 34 -4.19 -6.75 -7.88
N ASN A 35 -4.09 -5.57 -7.25
CA ASN A 35 -4.14 -4.31 -7.98
C ASN A 35 -2.97 -4.15 -8.97
N ARG A 36 -1.77 -4.59 -8.58
CA ARG A 36 -0.56 -4.49 -9.40
C ARG A 36 -0.53 -5.44 -10.57
N GLU A 37 -1.12 -6.63 -10.43
CA GLU A 37 -1.26 -7.58 -11.54
C GLU A 37 -1.97 -6.95 -12.73
N GLN A 38 -3.04 -6.19 -12.47
CA GLN A 38 -3.80 -5.48 -13.50
C GLN A 38 -3.03 -4.31 -14.15
N LEU A 39 -1.87 -3.93 -13.60
CA LEU A 39 -1.06 -2.80 -14.05
C LEU A 39 0.24 -3.23 -14.75
N ILE A 40 0.48 -4.54 -14.87
CA ILE A 40 1.63 -5.08 -15.62
C ILE A 40 1.56 -4.59 -17.06
N GLY A 41 2.65 -3.99 -17.55
CA GLY A 41 2.74 -3.41 -18.88
C GLY A 41 2.11 -2.01 -19.04
N GLN A 42 1.33 -1.53 -18.05
CA GLN A 42 0.71 -0.19 -18.08
C GLN A 42 1.49 0.84 -17.25
N VAL A 43 2.26 0.39 -16.26
CA VAL A 43 3.08 1.26 -15.41
C VAL A 43 4.55 0.85 -15.50
N PRO A 44 5.49 1.74 -15.15
CA PRO A 44 6.90 1.39 -15.09
C PRO A 44 7.14 0.15 -14.22
N SER A 45 7.94 -0.80 -14.73
CA SER A 45 8.29 -2.02 -14.00
C SER A 45 9.04 -1.74 -12.70
N THR A 46 9.66 -0.56 -12.56
CA THR A 46 10.26 -0.09 -11.30
C THR A 46 9.21 0.09 -10.21
N TRP A 47 8.02 0.59 -10.53
CA TRP A 47 6.93 0.74 -9.56
C TRP A 47 6.40 -0.63 -9.11
N LEU A 48 6.34 -1.59 -10.03
CA LEU A 48 5.98 -2.98 -9.77
C LEU A 48 7.06 -3.79 -9.05
N ARG A 49 8.16 -3.17 -8.62
CA ARG A 49 9.17 -3.77 -7.74
C ARG A 49 9.24 -3.11 -6.36
N MET A 50 8.55 -1.98 -6.18
CA MET A 50 8.50 -1.29 -4.89
C MET A 50 7.73 -2.11 -3.84
N PRO A 51 7.89 -1.79 -2.54
CA PRO A 51 7.05 -2.32 -1.48
C PRO A 51 5.55 -2.10 -1.76
N LEU A 52 4.73 -2.96 -1.16
CA LEU A 52 3.29 -3.00 -1.41
C LEU A 52 2.52 -1.93 -0.63
N THR A 53 2.91 -1.72 0.63
CA THR A 53 2.23 -0.86 1.60
C THR A 53 3.26 0.01 2.32
N ASP A 54 2.78 0.95 3.13
CA ASP A 54 3.64 1.77 4.01
C ASP A 54 4.40 0.87 5.01
N ALA A 55 3.68 -0.02 5.71
CA ALA A 55 4.31 -0.94 6.67
C ALA A 55 5.33 -1.87 6.01
N HIS A 56 5.02 -2.40 4.83
CA HIS A 56 5.97 -3.21 4.07
C HIS A 56 7.23 -2.42 3.68
N ALA A 57 7.10 -1.13 3.32
CA ALA A 57 8.27 -0.30 3.05
C ALA A 57 9.12 -0.12 4.31
N ARG A 58 8.51 0.13 5.49
CA ARG A 58 9.23 0.23 6.77
C ARG A 58 10.01 -1.05 7.10
N GLU A 59 9.38 -2.21 6.92
CA GLU A 59 10.03 -3.51 7.16
C GLU A 59 11.26 -3.73 6.29
N LEU A 60 11.22 -3.23 5.04
CA LEU A 60 12.33 -3.34 4.10
C LEU A 60 13.35 -2.18 4.21
N GLY A 61 13.13 -1.20 5.09
CA GLY A 61 13.96 0.00 5.18
C GLY A 61 13.82 0.95 3.98
N GLU A 62 12.77 0.79 3.18
CA GLU A 62 12.46 1.61 2.02
C GLU A 62 11.61 2.82 2.41
N VAL A 63 11.71 3.92 1.64
CA VAL A 63 10.96 5.15 1.91
C VAL A 63 9.76 5.36 0.97
N LEU A 64 9.67 4.55 -0.08
CA LEU A 64 8.62 4.58 -1.09
C LEU A 64 7.90 3.25 -1.18
N PHE A 65 6.64 3.28 -1.60
CA PHE A 65 5.85 2.09 -1.90
C PHE A 65 4.89 2.34 -3.05
N PHE A 66 4.41 1.27 -3.67
CA PHE A 66 3.39 1.32 -4.72
C PHE A 66 2.31 0.26 -4.48
N ARG A 67 1.10 0.75 -4.16
CA ARG A 67 -0.10 -0.08 -3.88
C ARG A 67 -0.85 -0.52 -5.13
N GLY A 68 -0.62 0.13 -6.28
CA GLY A 68 -1.46 -0.03 -7.47
C GLY A 68 -2.85 0.63 -7.35
N THR A 69 -3.06 1.52 -6.38
CA THR A 69 -4.32 2.28 -6.21
C THR A 69 -4.13 3.76 -6.52
N ARG A 70 -5.19 4.40 -7.02
CA ARG A 70 -5.22 5.84 -7.22
C ARG A 70 -5.36 6.58 -5.89
N CYS A 71 -4.69 7.72 -5.76
CA CYS A 71 -4.88 8.59 -4.61
C CYS A 71 -6.22 9.34 -4.71
N LEU A 72 -6.58 10.11 -3.68
CA LEU A 72 -7.82 10.91 -3.66
C LEU A 72 -7.91 11.96 -4.78
N ARG A 73 -6.77 12.38 -5.35
CA ARG A 73 -6.72 13.25 -6.55
C ARG A 73 -6.63 12.47 -7.86
N ASN A 74 -7.01 11.20 -7.83
CA ASN A 74 -7.05 10.30 -8.99
C ASN A 74 -5.67 10.00 -9.64
N HIS A 75 -4.54 10.33 -8.99
CA HIS A 75 -3.21 9.97 -9.50
C HIS A 75 -2.88 8.50 -9.28
N LEU A 76 -2.39 7.82 -10.31
CA LEU A 76 -1.75 6.52 -10.20
C LEU A 76 -0.23 6.72 -10.14
N ALA A 77 0.36 6.64 -8.94
CA ALA A 77 1.77 6.89 -8.70
C ALA A 77 2.27 6.20 -7.42
N PRO A 78 3.58 6.05 -7.21
CA PRO A 78 4.17 5.66 -5.93
C PRO A 78 3.86 6.67 -4.82
N TYR A 79 4.04 6.25 -3.57
CA TYR A 79 3.75 7.00 -2.35
C TYR A 79 4.97 7.03 -1.43
N ARG A 80 5.05 8.07 -0.59
CA ARG A 80 5.98 8.10 0.55
C ARG A 80 5.33 7.50 1.79
N ILE A 81 6.14 6.92 2.66
CA ILE A 81 5.74 6.61 4.03
C ILE A 81 5.21 7.87 4.72
N ASN A 82 4.06 7.76 5.40
CA ASN A 82 3.37 8.87 6.07
C ASN A 82 3.08 10.10 5.17
N GLY A 83 3.11 9.93 3.84
CA GLY A 83 2.99 11.02 2.89
C GLY A 83 2.00 10.73 1.77
N GLY A 84 1.83 11.72 0.89
CA GLY A 84 1.01 11.58 -0.32
C GLY A 84 1.71 10.81 -1.44
N CYS A 85 1.00 10.63 -2.55
CA CYS A 85 1.62 10.10 -3.77
C CYS A 85 2.62 11.10 -4.36
N LEU A 86 3.64 10.59 -5.04
CA LEU A 86 4.72 11.38 -5.64
C LEU A 86 4.22 12.35 -6.72
N ALA A 87 3.15 11.99 -7.43
CA ALA A 87 2.54 12.88 -8.42
C ALA A 87 1.89 14.11 -7.77
N CYS A 88 1.21 13.95 -6.62
CA CYS A 88 0.70 15.10 -5.86
C CYS A 88 1.81 16.06 -5.41
N ALA A 89 3.02 15.54 -5.21
CA ALA A 89 4.19 16.31 -4.82
C ALA A 89 5.03 16.80 -6.01
N GLY A 90 4.57 16.60 -7.25
CA GLY A 90 5.28 17.02 -8.47
C GLY A 90 6.58 16.25 -8.74
N GLN A 91 6.80 15.10 -8.11
CA GLN A 91 8.06 14.36 -8.23
C GLN A 91 8.08 13.33 -9.35
N VAL A 92 6.91 12.81 -9.73
CA VAL A 92 6.77 11.90 -10.87
C VAL A 92 5.44 12.17 -11.58
N PRO A 93 5.35 11.99 -12.90
CA PRO A 93 4.06 12.04 -13.57
C PRO A 93 3.17 10.88 -13.09
N SER A 94 1.86 11.11 -13.04
CA SER A 94 0.91 10.00 -12.87
C SER A 94 0.98 9.09 -14.08
N ALA A 95 0.90 7.77 -13.87
CA ALA A 95 0.75 6.85 -14.98
C ALA A 95 -0.58 7.13 -15.70
N VAL A 96 -0.47 7.38 -17.01
CA VAL A 96 -1.60 7.29 -17.91
C VAL A 96 -1.93 5.81 -18.08
N VAL A 97 -3.21 5.45 -17.96
CA VAL A 97 -3.65 4.10 -18.30
C VAL A 97 -3.55 4.02 -19.81
N THR A 98 -2.43 3.52 -20.33
CA THR A 98 -2.30 3.23 -21.75
C THR A 98 -3.18 2.02 -22.03
N ASN A 99 -4.40 2.27 -22.50
CA ASN A 99 -5.21 1.24 -23.11
C ASN A 99 -4.49 0.82 -24.41
N PRO A 100 -4.08 -0.45 -24.59
CA PRO A 100 -3.37 -0.87 -25.80
C PRO A 100 -4.22 -0.82 -27.08
N HIS A 101 -5.46 -0.32 -27.02
CA HIS A 101 -6.35 -0.06 -28.15
C HIS A 101 -6.69 1.43 -28.28
N GLN A 102 -5.70 2.27 -28.54
CA GLN A 102 -5.98 3.61 -29.08
C GLN A 102 -5.29 3.75 -30.43
N GLU A 103 -6.15 3.81 -31.44
CA GLU A 103 -5.91 3.67 -32.87
C GLU A 103 -4.89 4.67 -33.40
N LEU A 104 -4.00 4.16 -34.28
CA LEU A 104 -3.38 4.95 -35.33
C LEU A 104 -4.49 5.31 -36.32
N ILE A 105 -4.89 6.59 -36.33
CA ILE A 105 -5.53 7.24 -37.49
C ILE A 105 -4.41 7.92 -38.28
#